data_AF-A0A1Y2U515-F1
#
_entry.id   AF-A0A1Y2U515-F1
#
_cell.length_a   1.000
_cell.length_b   1.000
_cell.length_c   1.000
_cell.angle_alpha   90.00
_cell.angle_beta   90.00
_cell.angle_gamma   90.00
#
_symmetry.space_group_name_H-M   'P 1'
#
loop_
_entity.id
_entity.type
_entity.pdbx_description
1 polymer ?
#
loop_
_entity_poly.entity_id
_entity_poly.type
_entity_poly.pdbx_seq_one_letter_code
_entity_poly.pdbx_strand_id
1 'polypeptide(L)'
;MPSLINSDLAAVSTGSGLYLYYQNDKSLHETYSADGKSWTASSTTVSDDLSDEGSPITAYYVKYDGSMDKKETIHVVYIDHQHTLREKAKVLSDGGEAQWVEIDVPDSLKKAPIETSTLASGVANDDTTYYSFQWVFFVESPPEEDIRVAGIIRNSKNGWVWEHAADLIEEPAAALPGTALANYVTTATSRVFLQDHKENLVQYNGGYGSWTSMLSSNPITYYLVSHESLTYTYTNLDKETIVSSDGVLISTPIAAASSNETEHPHVFYISRPTDSNTAAIQDYQGGTSTRIGGSYAPGSRLGAATLGCDTVYLFHKDTSSPLAISSEVFDGGSWKSNGTVVRSS
;
A
#
# COMPACT_ATOMS: atom_id res chain seq x y z
N MET A 1 -8.99 16.35 13.63
CA MET A 1 -10.11 15.42 13.86
C MET A 1 -9.50 14.10 14.28
N PRO A 2 -10.03 13.40 15.30
CA PRO A 2 -9.48 12.11 15.72
C PRO A 2 -9.61 11.06 14.61
N SER A 3 -8.80 10.00 14.65
CA SER A 3 -8.94 8.85 13.74
C SER A 3 -9.78 7.75 14.38
N LEU A 4 -10.59 7.02 13.60
CA LEU A 4 -11.20 5.76 14.06
C LEU A 4 -10.10 4.78 14.45
N ILE A 5 -10.28 3.97 15.50
CA ILE A 5 -9.23 3.05 15.99
C ILE A 5 -8.68 2.12 14.90
N ASN A 6 -9.56 1.59 14.06
CA ASN A 6 -9.26 0.63 12.99
C ASN A 6 -9.10 1.27 11.60
N SER A 7 -9.10 2.60 11.51
CA SER A 7 -8.76 3.31 10.26
C SER A 7 -7.42 2.82 9.73
N ASP A 8 -7.40 2.42 8.46
CA ASP A 8 -6.19 2.30 7.67
C ASP A 8 -5.44 3.63 7.66
N LEU A 9 -4.11 3.56 7.58
CA LEU A 9 -3.20 4.70 7.60
C LEU A 9 -2.43 4.72 6.28
N ALA A 10 -3.01 5.36 5.26
CA ALA A 10 -2.39 5.40 3.94
C ALA A 10 -1.43 6.60 3.85
N ALA A 11 -0.15 6.33 4.05
CA ALA A 11 0.91 7.33 3.96
C ALA A 11 1.54 7.33 2.56
N VAL A 12 1.83 8.52 2.04
CA VAL A 12 2.48 8.69 0.74
C VAL A 12 3.45 9.86 0.77
N SER A 13 4.56 9.73 0.05
CA SER A 13 5.57 10.76 -0.11
C SER A 13 5.60 11.25 -1.55
N THR A 14 5.71 12.57 -1.73
CA THR A 14 5.96 13.21 -3.03
C THR A 14 7.45 13.50 -3.23
N GLY A 15 8.31 13.03 -2.32
CA GLY A 15 9.72 13.42 -2.22
C GLY A 15 9.94 14.80 -1.58
N SER A 16 8.99 15.72 -1.74
CA SER A 16 8.99 17.08 -1.16
C SER A 16 8.10 17.23 0.09
N GLY A 17 7.31 16.21 0.41
CA GLY A 17 6.47 16.19 1.60
C GLY A 17 5.76 14.85 1.78
N LEU A 18 5.12 14.70 2.93
CA LEU A 18 4.35 13.53 3.34
C LEU A 18 2.88 13.90 3.43
N TYR A 19 2.05 12.99 2.95
CA TYR A 19 0.61 13.01 3.13
C TYR A 19 0.20 11.75 3.86
N LEU A 20 -0.77 11.89 4.76
CA LEU A 20 -1.37 10.77 5.46
C LEU A 20 -2.88 10.88 5.33
N TYR A 21 -3.48 9.81 4.83
CA TYR A 21 -4.92 9.64 4.73
C TYR A 21 -5.42 8.70 5.81
N TYR A 22 -6.50 9.12 6.46
CA TYR A 22 -7.11 8.39 7.56
C TYR A 22 -8.60 8.71 7.63
N GLN A 23 -9.33 7.84 8.32
CA GLN A 23 -10.76 7.93 8.51
C GLN A 23 -11.12 8.52 9.87
N ASN A 24 -12.12 9.40 9.86
CA ASN A 24 -12.88 9.85 11.01
C ASN A 24 -14.37 9.68 10.69
N ASP A 25 -15.08 8.86 11.47
CA ASP A 25 -16.46 8.49 11.15
C ASP A 25 -16.58 7.98 9.69
N LYS A 26 -17.55 8.41 8.88
CA LYS A 26 -17.65 8.04 7.45
C LYS A 26 -16.76 8.86 6.53
N SER A 27 -15.91 9.72 7.08
CA SER A 27 -15.14 10.70 6.32
C SER A 27 -13.67 10.31 6.20
N LEU A 28 -13.15 10.42 4.98
CA LEU A 28 -11.75 10.31 4.63
C LEU A 28 -11.10 11.70 4.69
N HIS A 29 -10.03 11.80 5.47
CA HIS A 29 -9.30 13.04 5.72
C HIS A 29 -7.84 12.94 5.31
N GLU A 30 -7.25 14.10 5.07
CA GLU A 30 -5.85 14.28 4.73
C GLU A 30 -5.15 15.11 5.82
N THR A 31 -3.92 14.75 6.16
CA THR A 31 -2.97 15.63 6.83
C THR A 31 -1.65 15.65 6.06
N TYR A 32 -0.98 16.80 6.04
CA TYR A 32 0.22 17.06 5.27
C TYR A 32 1.37 17.53 6.15
N SER A 33 2.59 17.14 5.82
CA SER A 33 3.82 17.66 6.41
C SER A 33 4.91 17.82 5.36
N ALA A 34 5.55 18.99 5.31
CA ALA A 34 6.68 19.24 4.43
C ALA A 34 8.00 18.61 4.94
N ASP A 35 8.11 18.40 6.25
CA ASP A 35 9.34 17.98 6.94
C ASP A 35 9.18 16.71 7.76
N GLY A 36 7.98 16.11 7.73
CA GLY A 36 7.55 15.00 8.55
C GLY A 36 7.42 15.31 10.06
N LYS A 37 7.61 16.55 10.49
CA LYS A 37 7.58 16.97 11.91
C LYS A 37 6.35 17.81 12.22
N SER A 38 6.04 18.76 11.35
CA SER A 38 4.90 19.67 11.51
C SER A 38 3.76 19.25 10.60
N TRP A 39 2.62 18.90 11.19
CA TRP A 39 1.48 18.33 10.47
C TRP A 39 0.31 19.31 10.43
N THR A 40 -0.26 19.47 9.24
CA THR A 40 -1.42 20.34 8.99
C THR A 40 -2.56 19.51 8.40
N ALA A 41 -3.67 19.43 9.13
CA ALA A 41 -4.88 18.78 8.64
C ALA A 41 -5.52 19.62 7.53
N SER A 42 -5.94 18.96 6.45
CA SER A 42 -6.78 19.60 5.44
C SER A 42 -8.16 19.93 6.01
N SER A 43 -8.70 21.08 5.61
CA SER A 43 -10.09 21.46 5.91
C SER A 43 -11.11 20.76 5.02
N THR A 44 -10.66 20.18 3.90
CA THR A 44 -11.52 19.55 2.90
C THR A 44 -11.56 18.05 3.13
N THR A 45 -12.76 17.51 3.27
CA THR A 45 -13.01 16.07 3.28
C THR A 45 -12.75 15.48 1.90
N VAL A 46 -11.97 14.40 1.83
CA VAL A 46 -11.66 13.70 0.57
C VAL A 46 -12.89 12.93 0.10
N SER A 47 -13.55 12.22 1.03
CA SER A 47 -14.81 11.51 0.81
C SER A 47 -15.60 11.34 2.09
N ASP A 48 -16.92 11.16 2.01
CA ASP A 48 -17.86 11.03 3.14
C ASP A 48 -18.71 9.75 3.09
N ASP A 49 -18.28 8.77 2.31
CA ASP A 49 -18.97 7.51 2.00
C ASP A 49 -18.25 6.27 2.55
N LEU A 50 -17.34 6.42 3.52
CA LEU A 50 -16.61 5.30 4.10
C LEU A 50 -17.50 4.48 5.05
N SER A 51 -17.11 3.22 5.29
CA SER A 51 -17.80 2.31 6.22
C SER A 51 -17.60 2.73 7.67
N ASP A 52 -18.65 2.67 8.49
CA ASP A 52 -18.58 2.94 9.94
C ASP A 52 -17.53 2.08 10.67
N GLU A 53 -17.30 0.87 10.16
CA GLU A 53 -16.40 -0.12 10.73
C GLU A 53 -14.95 0.03 10.25
N GLY A 54 -14.59 1.13 9.60
CA GLY A 54 -13.27 1.34 9.02
C GLY A 54 -13.16 0.76 7.61
N SER A 55 -12.96 1.65 6.63
CA SER A 55 -12.72 1.28 5.24
C SER A 55 -11.24 0.94 5.01
N PRO A 56 -10.96 -0.06 4.16
CA PRO A 56 -9.66 -0.23 3.52
C PRO A 56 -9.26 1.02 2.73
N ILE A 57 -8.03 1.52 2.95
CA ILE A 57 -7.51 2.73 2.30
C ILE A 57 -6.06 2.51 1.90
N THR A 58 -5.70 2.85 0.66
CA THR A 58 -4.30 2.94 0.21
C THR A 58 -4.09 4.20 -0.62
N ALA A 59 -2.86 4.68 -0.71
CA ALA A 59 -2.53 5.88 -1.47
C ALA A 59 -1.16 5.78 -2.14
N TYR A 60 -1.01 6.40 -3.30
CA TYR A 60 0.24 6.45 -4.04
C TYR A 60 0.40 7.75 -4.83
N TYR A 61 1.64 8.11 -5.13
CA TYR A 61 2.00 9.36 -5.80
C TYR A 61 2.48 9.11 -7.22
N VAL A 62 1.86 9.79 -8.18
CA VAL A 62 2.22 9.73 -9.59
C VAL A 62 2.85 11.06 -9.98
N LYS A 63 4.12 11.02 -10.38
CA LYS A 63 4.85 12.23 -10.77
C LYS A 63 4.40 12.77 -12.12
N TYR A 64 4.07 11.88 -13.04
CA TYR A 64 3.58 12.22 -14.37
C TYR A 64 2.33 11.41 -14.68
N ASP A 65 1.17 11.93 -14.27
CA ASP A 65 -0.10 11.25 -14.49
C ASP A 65 -0.61 11.52 -15.89
N GLY A 66 -0.50 10.52 -16.77
CA GLY A 66 -0.93 10.65 -18.16
C GLY A 66 -2.45 10.80 -18.34
N SER A 67 -3.26 10.49 -17.31
CA SER A 67 -4.69 10.78 -17.30
C SER A 67 -5.02 12.23 -16.91
N MET A 68 -4.03 12.96 -16.36
CA MET A 68 -4.16 14.32 -15.83
C MET A 68 -3.16 15.28 -16.46
N ASP A 69 -2.96 15.20 -17.78
CA ASP A 69 -2.04 16.05 -18.55
C ASP A 69 -0.59 16.05 -18.02
N LYS A 70 -0.14 14.91 -17.49
CA LYS A 70 1.20 14.70 -16.90
C LYS A 70 1.47 15.56 -15.65
N LYS A 71 0.43 16.05 -14.99
CA LYS A 71 0.57 16.70 -13.69
C LYS A 71 0.94 15.69 -12.62
N GLU A 72 1.52 16.20 -11.55
CA GLU A 72 1.74 15.44 -10.33
C GLU A 72 0.41 15.20 -9.62
N THR A 73 0.15 13.96 -9.22
CA THR A 73 -1.10 13.58 -8.56
C THR A 73 -0.85 12.65 -7.38
N ILE A 74 -1.75 12.70 -6.41
CA ILE A 74 -1.87 11.70 -5.35
C ILE A 74 -3.19 10.98 -5.55
N HIS A 75 -3.14 9.66 -5.66
CA HIS A 75 -4.33 8.83 -5.77
C HIS A 75 -4.61 8.20 -4.42
N VAL A 76 -5.87 8.24 -4.01
CA VAL A 76 -6.37 7.55 -2.83
C VAL A 76 -7.44 6.58 -3.27
N VAL A 77 -7.19 5.30 -3.00
CA VAL A 77 -8.07 4.19 -3.35
C VAL A 77 -8.65 3.64 -2.05
N TYR A 78 -9.96 3.45 -2.02
CA TYR A 78 -10.67 3.00 -0.83
C TYR A 78 -11.88 2.14 -1.19
N ILE A 79 -12.40 1.39 -0.22
CA ILE A 79 -13.66 0.66 -0.35
C ILE A 79 -14.74 1.42 0.43
N ASP A 80 -15.81 1.84 -0.26
CA ASP A 80 -16.93 2.59 0.35
C ASP A 80 -17.85 1.70 1.22
N HIS A 81 -18.81 2.32 1.91
CA HIS A 81 -19.78 1.64 2.76
C HIS A 81 -20.74 0.69 2.00
N GLN A 82 -20.78 0.76 0.67
CA GLN A 82 -21.51 -0.22 -0.16
C GLN A 82 -20.59 -1.34 -0.67
N HIS A 83 -19.37 -1.46 -0.16
CA HIS A 83 -18.35 -2.38 -0.64
C HIS A 83 -18.03 -2.17 -2.12
N THR A 84 -17.80 -0.91 -2.50
CA THR A 84 -17.38 -0.52 -3.86
C THR A 84 -15.96 0.01 -3.81
N LEU A 85 -15.08 -0.50 -4.68
CA LEU A 85 -13.77 0.08 -4.91
C LEU A 85 -13.93 1.47 -5.56
N ARG A 86 -13.35 2.49 -4.92
CA ARG A 86 -13.38 3.89 -5.34
C ARG A 86 -11.96 4.42 -5.44
N GLU A 87 -11.78 5.42 -6.29
CA GLU A 87 -10.54 6.15 -6.40
C GLU A 87 -10.80 7.65 -6.56
N LYS A 88 -10.02 8.44 -5.83
CA LYS A 88 -9.95 9.90 -5.99
C LYS A 88 -8.52 10.32 -6.23
N ALA A 89 -8.32 11.21 -7.19
CA ALA A 89 -7.03 11.80 -7.51
C ALA A 89 -7.00 13.27 -7.10
N LYS A 90 -5.97 13.65 -6.34
CA LYS A 90 -5.65 15.04 -6.04
C LYS A 90 -4.60 15.52 -7.02
N VAL A 91 -4.93 16.54 -7.80
CA VAL A 91 -3.96 17.21 -8.68
C VAL A 91 -3.15 18.19 -7.84
N LEU A 92 -1.83 18.00 -7.81
CA LEU A 92 -0.91 18.90 -7.12
C LEU A 92 -0.63 20.10 -8.04
N SER A 93 -1.19 21.26 -7.70
CA SER A 93 -0.93 22.51 -8.41
C SER A 93 0.06 23.38 -7.64
N ASP A 94 0.95 24.08 -8.34
CA ASP A 94 1.82 25.10 -7.77
C ASP A 94 0.98 26.27 -7.21
N GLY A 95 0.65 26.22 -5.92
CA GLY A 95 0.05 27.33 -5.18
C GLY A 95 -1.47 27.51 -5.31
N GLY A 96 -2.19 26.56 -5.92
CA GLY A 96 -3.66 26.54 -6.00
C GLY A 96 -4.33 25.64 -4.93
N GLU A 97 -5.63 25.83 -4.71
CA GLU A 97 -6.43 24.88 -3.91
C GLU A 97 -6.43 23.51 -4.59
N ALA A 98 -6.21 22.46 -3.79
CA ALA A 98 -6.18 21.09 -4.25
C ALA A 98 -7.51 20.72 -4.94
N GLN A 99 -7.42 20.33 -6.21
CA GLN A 99 -8.57 19.82 -6.95
C GLN A 99 -8.61 18.31 -6.85
N TRP A 100 -9.67 17.80 -6.23
CA TRP A 100 -9.99 16.38 -6.19
C TRP A 100 -10.86 16.01 -7.39
N VAL A 101 -10.47 14.93 -8.06
CA VAL A 101 -11.18 14.37 -9.20
C VAL A 101 -11.53 12.92 -8.90
N GLU A 102 -12.77 12.51 -9.15
CA GLU A 102 -13.16 11.11 -9.07
C GLU A 102 -12.63 10.36 -10.30
N ILE A 103 -12.03 9.19 -10.07
CA ILE A 103 -11.56 8.34 -11.14
C ILE A 103 -12.54 7.18 -11.31
N ASP A 104 -13.01 6.98 -12.54
CA ASP A 104 -13.89 5.86 -12.84
C ASP A 104 -13.10 4.54 -12.78
N VAL A 105 -13.51 3.70 -11.85
CA VAL A 105 -13.10 2.30 -11.78
C VAL A 105 -14.10 1.51 -12.64
N PRO A 106 -13.70 0.61 -13.55
CA PRO A 106 -14.65 -0.19 -14.32
C PRO A 106 -15.63 -0.98 -13.44
N ASP A 107 -16.89 -1.11 -13.86
CA ASP A 107 -17.93 -1.80 -13.07
C ASP A 107 -17.57 -3.25 -12.71
N SER A 108 -16.81 -3.95 -13.57
CA SER A 108 -16.30 -5.30 -13.28
C SER A 108 -15.33 -5.34 -12.10
N LEU A 109 -14.64 -4.24 -11.80
CA LEU A 109 -13.66 -4.12 -10.73
C LEU A 109 -14.25 -3.51 -9.46
N LYS A 110 -15.29 -2.66 -9.59
CA LYS A 110 -15.94 -1.98 -8.46
C LYS A 110 -16.37 -2.94 -7.35
N LYS A 111 -16.84 -4.13 -7.70
CA LYS A 111 -17.35 -5.14 -6.75
C LYS A 111 -16.48 -6.39 -6.65
N ALA A 112 -15.28 -6.34 -7.22
CA ALA A 112 -14.35 -7.47 -7.18
C ALA A 112 -13.82 -7.75 -5.75
N PRO A 113 -13.45 -6.75 -4.93
CA PRO A 113 -12.97 -7.01 -3.57
C PRO A 113 -14.03 -7.68 -2.68
N ILE A 114 -13.62 -8.69 -1.90
CA ILE A 114 -14.47 -9.25 -0.84
C ILE A 114 -14.62 -8.27 0.34
N GLU A 115 -15.65 -8.44 1.17
CA GLU A 115 -15.94 -7.57 2.31
C GLU A 115 -14.76 -7.44 3.30
N THR A 116 -13.98 -8.50 3.47
CA THR A 116 -12.81 -8.52 4.37
C THR A 116 -11.50 -8.12 3.69
N SER A 117 -11.54 -7.66 2.44
CA SER A 117 -10.34 -7.29 1.70
C SER A 117 -9.64 -6.10 2.37
N THR A 118 -8.31 -6.09 2.31
CA THR A 118 -7.51 -4.89 2.55
C THR A 118 -6.99 -4.36 1.21
N LEU A 119 -6.37 -3.18 1.20
CA LEU A 119 -5.79 -2.59 -0.01
C LEU A 119 -4.30 -2.35 0.17
N ALA A 120 -3.53 -2.64 -0.86
CA ALA A 120 -2.17 -2.13 -1.01
C ALA A 120 -2.02 -1.51 -2.40
N SER A 121 -1.15 -0.51 -2.53
CA SER A 121 -0.87 0.10 -3.82
C SER A 121 0.62 0.36 -3.99
N GLY A 122 1.01 0.57 -5.23
CA GLY A 122 2.38 0.88 -5.58
C GLY A 122 2.47 1.56 -6.94
N VAL A 123 3.55 2.31 -7.12
CA VAL A 123 3.78 3.10 -8.33
C VAL A 123 5.23 3.04 -8.73
N ALA A 124 5.47 2.77 -10.00
CA ALA A 124 6.77 2.94 -10.63
C ALA A 124 6.73 4.21 -11.48
N ASN A 125 7.36 5.28 -10.99
CA ASN A 125 7.53 6.53 -11.73
C ASN A 125 8.79 6.39 -12.61
N ASP A 126 8.63 6.43 -13.94
CA ASP A 126 9.74 6.43 -14.89
C ASP A 126 10.02 7.86 -15.38
N ASP A 127 11.06 8.46 -14.80
CA ASP A 127 11.53 9.80 -15.15
C ASP A 127 12.07 9.93 -16.58
N THR A 128 12.43 8.82 -17.23
CA THR A 128 13.01 8.86 -18.57
C THR A 128 11.95 8.89 -19.67
N THR A 129 10.81 8.25 -19.43
CA THR A 129 9.74 8.10 -20.43
C THR A 129 8.49 8.90 -20.09
N TYR A 130 8.43 9.53 -18.92
CA TYR A 130 7.23 10.19 -18.38
C TYR A 130 6.03 9.24 -18.33
N TYR A 131 6.29 7.95 -18.07
CA TYR A 131 5.27 6.95 -17.82
C TYR A 131 5.24 6.60 -16.33
N SER A 132 4.07 6.22 -15.86
CA SER A 132 3.88 5.61 -14.57
C SER A 132 3.16 4.28 -14.75
N PHE A 133 3.56 3.32 -13.93
CA PHE A 133 2.83 2.08 -13.76
C PHE A 133 2.26 2.08 -12.37
N GLN A 134 0.96 1.86 -12.27
CA GLN A 134 0.20 2.01 -11.04
C GLN A 134 -0.45 0.67 -10.76
N TRP A 135 -0.31 0.19 -9.53
CA TRP A 135 -0.90 -1.06 -9.09
C TRP A 135 -1.74 -0.86 -7.85
N VAL A 136 -2.86 -1.57 -7.80
CA VAL A 136 -3.65 -1.76 -6.59
C VAL A 136 -3.87 -3.26 -6.42
N PHE A 137 -3.64 -3.75 -5.21
CA PHE A 137 -3.82 -5.12 -4.81
C PHE A 137 -4.95 -5.22 -3.79
N PHE A 138 -5.77 -6.24 -3.94
CA PHE A 138 -6.90 -6.55 -3.06
C PHE A 138 -7.18 -8.05 -3.07
N VAL A 139 -8.04 -8.49 -2.15
CA VAL A 139 -8.50 -9.87 -2.06
C VAL A 139 -9.87 -9.98 -2.72
N GLU A 140 -10.05 -10.97 -3.59
CA GLU A 140 -11.33 -11.25 -4.26
C GLU A 140 -11.70 -12.73 -4.18
N SER A 141 -12.97 -13.03 -4.45
CA SER A 141 -13.52 -14.39 -4.51
C SER A 141 -14.34 -14.53 -5.79
N PRO A 142 -13.70 -14.84 -6.93
CA PRO A 142 -14.41 -14.99 -8.19
C PRO A 142 -15.41 -16.16 -8.14
N PRO A 143 -16.48 -16.17 -8.96
CA PRO A 143 -17.37 -17.32 -9.04
C PRO A 143 -16.62 -18.57 -9.51
N GLU A 144 -16.85 -19.71 -8.84
CA GLU A 144 -16.24 -21.01 -9.17
C GLU A 144 -14.71 -21.10 -9.01
N GLU A 145 -14.10 -20.03 -8.52
CA GLU A 145 -12.70 -19.97 -8.10
C GLU A 145 -12.68 -19.70 -6.61
N ASP A 146 -11.59 -20.09 -5.97
CA ASP A 146 -11.44 -19.79 -4.55
C ASP A 146 -10.79 -18.39 -4.36
N ILE A 147 -10.63 -17.96 -3.10
CA ILE A 147 -10.11 -16.64 -2.73
C ILE A 147 -8.67 -16.42 -3.21
N ARG A 148 -8.42 -15.26 -3.83
CA ARG A 148 -7.08 -14.89 -4.33
C ARG A 148 -6.76 -13.44 -4.05
N VAL A 149 -5.47 -13.09 -4.10
CA VAL A 149 -5.03 -11.70 -4.13
C VAL A 149 -4.88 -11.27 -5.59
N ALA A 150 -5.76 -10.38 -6.02
CA ALA A 150 -5.77 -9.82 -7.37
C ALA A 150 -4.99 -8.51 -7.42
N GLY A 151 -4.26 -8.29 -8.51
CA GLY A 151 -3.67 -7.01 -8.86
C GLY A 151 -4.39 -6.38 -10.05
N ILE A 152 -4.78 -5.12 -9.93
CA ILE A 152 -5.17 -4.29 -11.06
C ILE A 152 -4.05 -3.31 -11.42
N ILE A 153 -3.93 -3.01 -12.71
CA ILE A 153 -2.90 -2.10 -13.25
C ILE A 153 -3.53 -1.00 -14.09
N ARG A 154 -2.93 0.19 -14.00
CA ARG A 154 -3.22 1.33 -14.86
C ARG A 154 -1.93 1.93 -15.41
N ASN A 155 -1.85 2.13 -16.72
CA ASN A 155 -0.67 2.70 -17.39
C ASN A 155 -1.00 3.27 -18.79
N SER A 156 0.01 3.74 -19.52
CA SER A 156 -0.19 4.31 -20.86
C SER A 156 -0.62 3.30 -21.93
N LYS A 157 -0.30 2.01 -21.76
CA LYS A 157 -0.63 0.96 -22.75
C LYS A 157 -2.11 0.64 -22.80
N ASN A 158 -2.82 0.79 -21.67
CA ASN A 158 -4.26 0.53 -21.57
C ASN A 158 -5.09 1.81 -21.55
N GLY A 159 -4.54 2.92 -22.06
CA GLY A 159 -5.26 4.19 -22.13
C GLY A 159 -5.60 4.78 -20.75
N TRP A 160 -4.84 4.41 -19.71
CA TRP A 160 -5.07 4.81 -18.33
C TRP A 160 -6.41 4.35 -17.76
N VAL A 161 -6.83 3.14 -18.14
CA VAL A 161 -7.98 2.45 -17.54
C VAL A 161 -7.46 1.33 -16.63
N TRP A 162 -8.17 1.04 -15.54
CA TRP A 162 -7.83 -0.12 -14.71
C TRP A 162 -8.15 -1.44 -15.41
N GLU A 163 -7.21 -2.36 -15.38
CA GLU A 163 -7.38 -3.72 -15.89
C GLU A 163 -6.83 -4.73 -14.89
N HIS A 164 -7.38 -5.94 -14.84
CA HIS A 164 -6.76 -7.05 -14.11
C HIS A 164 -5.39 -7.35 -14.72
N ALA A 165 -4.33 -7.32 -13.91
CA ALA A 165 -2.97 -7.58 -14.36
C ALA A 165 -2.62 -9.07 -14.29
N ALA A 166 -2.65 -9.61 -13.07
CA ALA A 166 -2.42 -11.01 -12.74
C ALA A 166 -2.86 -11.28 -11.30
N ASP A 167 -3.16 -12.54 -11.00
CA ASP A 167 -3.36 -13.00 -9.64
C ASP A 167 -2.02 -13.37 -9.02
N LEU A 168 -1.84 -13.07 -7.73
CA LEU A 168 -0.88 -13.83 -6.94
C LEU A 168 -1.40 -15.27 -6.94
N ILE A 169 -0.71 -16.17 -7.68
CA ILE A 169 -1.04 -17.59 -7.71
C ILE A 169 -0.72 -18.16 -6.34
N GLU A 170 -1.70 -18.05 -5.46
CA GLU A 170 -1.81 -18.87 -4.29
C GLU A 170 -2.79 -19.99 -4.61
N GLU A 171 -2.48 -21.22 -4.19
CA GLU A 171 -3.57 -22.12 -3.89
C GLU A 171 -4.47 -21.34 -2.93
N PRO A 172 -5.75 -21.19 -3.21
CA PRO A 172 -6.59 -20.20 -2.52
C PRO A 172 -6.81 -20.40 -1.02
N ALA A 173 -6.25 -21.48 -0.50
CA ALA A 173 -6.01 -21.73 0.92
C ALA A 173 -4.62 -21.27 1.39
N ALA A 174 -3.95 -20.31 0.73
CA ALA A 174 -2.63 -19.82 1.11
C ALA A 174 -2.56 -18.36 1.64
N ALA A 175 -3.47 -17.43 1.34
CA ALA A 175 -3.57 -16.14 2.05
C ALA A 175 -4.52 -16.23 3.25
N LEU A 176 -4.08 -15.79 4.44
CA LEU A 176 -4.97 -15.75 5.60
C LEU A 176 -6.20 -14.86 5.29
N PRO A 177 -7.45 -15.30 5.52
CA PRO A 177 -8.62 -14.46 5.29
C PRO A 177 -8.52 -13.14 6.07
N GLY A 178 -8.70 -12.02 5.37
CA GLY A 178 -8.55 -10.68 5.95
C GLY A 178 -7.10 -10.26 6.24
N THR A 179 -6.11 -10.94 5.63
CA THR A 179 -4.70 -10.54 5.71
C THR A 179 -4.50 -9.09 5.26
N ALA A 180 -3.66 -8.37 5.98
CA ALA A 180 -3.22 -7.07 5.53
C ALA A 180 -2.32 -7.25 4.29
N LEU A 181 -2.38 -6.28 3.38
CA LEU A 181 -1.50 -6.22 2.22
C LEU A 181 -0.56 -5.02 2.39
N ALA A 182 0.70 -5.22 2.02
CA ALA A 182 1.62 -4.12 1.76
C ALA A 182 2.34 -4.36 0.45
N ASN A 183 2.75 -3.28 -0.21
CA ASN A 183 3.47 -3.36 -1.46
C ASN A 183 4.68 -2.43 -1.42
N TYR A 184 5.78 -2.91 -1.97
CA TYR A 184 6.95 -2.12 -2.29
C TYR A 184 7.25 -2.23 -3.78
N VAL A 185 7.34 -1.08 -4.46
CA VAL A 185 7.56 -1.02 -5.90
C VAL A 185 8.80 -0.18 -6.19
N THR A 186 9.64 -0.71 -7.07
CA THR A 186 10.72 0.01 -7.74
C THR A 186 10.42 0.08 -9.22
N THR A 187 11.31 0.69 -10.01
CA THR A 187 11.19 0.70 -11.47
C THR A 187 11.30 -0.70 -12.10
N ALA A 188 11.91 -1.67 -11.40
CA ALA A 188 12.17 -3.01 -11.93
C ALA A 188 11.39 -4.11 -11.19
N THR A 189 11.14 -3.94 -9.90
CA THR A 189 10.62 -4.97 -8.99
C THR A 189 9.36 -4.50 -8.28
N SER A 190 8.45 -5.43 -8.01
CA SER A 190 7.32 -5.21 -7.11
C SER A 190 7.25 -6.38 -6.14
N ARG A 191 7.12 -6.06 -4.86
CA ARG A 191 7.07 -7.02 -3.77
C ARG A 191 5.78 -6.83 -3.01
N VAL A 192 4.96 -7.87 -2.97
CA VAL A 192 3.72 -7.88 -2.20
C VAL A 192 3.95 -8.68 -0.93
N PHE A 193 3.58 -8.11 0.21
CA PHE A 193 3.70 -8.74 1.52
C PHE A 193 2.32 -9.04 2.07
N LEU A 194 2.17 -10.24 2.61
CA LEU A 194 0.93 -10.70 3.24
C LEU A 194 1.23 -11.80 4.26
N GLN A 195 0.27 -12.08 5.13
CA GLN A 195 0.31 -13.27 5.97
C GLN A 195 -0.36 -14.46 5.28
N ASP A 196 0.35 -15.59 5.24
CA ASP A 196 -0.17 -16.83 4.65
C ASP A 196 -1.04 -17.63 5.66
N HIS A 197 -1.73 -18.69 5.21
CA HIS A 197 -2.60 -19.53 6.05
C HIS A 197 -1.85 -20.30 7.13
N LYS A 198 -0.53 -20.43 7.01
CA LYS A 198 0.34 -20.97 8.07
C LYS A 198 0.76 -19.88 9.06
N GLU A 199 0.15 -18.69 8.95
CA GLU A 199 0.37 -17.51 9.76
C GLU A 199 1.78 -16.91 9.59
N ASN A 200 2.53 -17.27 8.54
CA ASN A 200 3.83 -16.68 8.26
C ASN A 200 3.66 -15.34 7.55
N LEU A 201 4.55 -14.38 7.82
CA LEU A 201 4.70 -13.21 6.97
C LEU A 201 5.53 -13.61 5.74
N VAL A 202 4.97 -13.44 4.56
CA VAL A 202 5.57 -13.86 3.29
C VAL A 202 5.71 -12.68 2.34
N GLN A 203 6.67 -12.80 1.43
CA GLN A 203 6.94 -11.88 0.35
C GLN A 203 6.74 -12.61 -0.98
N TYR A 204 6.01 -11.99 -1.90
CA TYR A 204 5.91 -12.40 -3.30
C TYR A 204 6.75 -11.47 -4.14
N ASN A 205 7.76 -12.02 -4.80
CA ASN A 205 8.58 -11.27 -5.75
C ASN A 205 7.96 -11.29 -7.14
N GLY A 206 7.74 -10.11 -7.69
CA GLY A 206 7.53 -9.93 -9.11
C GLY A 206 8.24 -8.69 -9.64
N GLY A 207 7.95 -8.33 -10.88
CA GLY A 207 8.50 -7.16 -11.54
C GLY A 207 7.62 -6.74 -12.70
N TYR A 208 7.91 -5.58 -13.28
CA TYR A 208 7.12 -5.02 -14.38
C TYR A 208 6.85 -6.04 -15.50
N GLY A 209 7.87 -6.81 -15.90
CA GLY A 209 7.76 -7.86 -16.92
C GLY A 209 7.05 -9.14 -16.48
N SER A 210 6.92 -9.44 -15.18
CA SER A 210 6.17 -10.61 -14.70
C SER A 210 4.70 -10.28 -14.43
N TRP A 211 4.39 -9.04 -14.06
CA TRP A 211 3.02 -8.58 -13.80
C TRP A 211 2.28 -8.11 -15.05
N THR A 212 2.97 -7.55 -16.05
CA THR A 212 2.34 -7.05 -17.28
C THR A 212 2.28 -8.04 -18.44
N SER A 213 3.07 -9.11 -18.40
CA SER A 213 3.10 -10.13 -19.45
C SER A 213 1.98 -11.16 -19.37
N MET A 214 1.25 -11.19 -18.26
CA MET A 214 0.08 -12.06 -18.07
C MET A 214 -1.22 -11.48 -18.67
N LEU A 215 -1.19 -10.24 -19.17
CA LEU A 215 -2.28 -9.61 -19.95
C LEU A 215 -2.49 -10.23 -21.35
N SER A 216 -1.75 -11.28 -21.69
CA SER A 216 -1.69 -11.87 -23.02
C SER A 216 -2.13 -13.35 -22.99
N SER A 217 -3.44 -13.57 -22.87
CA SER A 217 -4.05 -14.75 -23.53
C SER A 217 -4.16 -14.56 -25.06
N ASN A 218 -3.66 -13.43 -25.59
CA ASN A 218 -3.28 -13.27 -26.98
C ASN A 218 -1.84 -12.71 -27.07
N PRO A 219 -0.87 -13.46 -27.64
CA PRO A 219 0.49 -12.98 -27.78
C PRO A 219 0.52 -11.77 -28.74
N ILE A 220 0.68 -10.57 -28.18
CA ILE A 220 1.10 -9.42 -28.98
C ILE A 220 2.61 -9.59 -29.23
N THR A 221 2.94 -10.03 -30.44
CA THR A 221 4.31 -10.08 -30.95
C THR A 221 4.89 -8.67 -30.99
N TYR A 222 5.84 -8.36 -30.11
CA TYR A 222 6.75 -7.24 -30.33
C TYR A 222 7.74 -7.66 -31.42
N TYR A 223 7.63 -7.08 -32.62
CA TYR A 223 8.68 -7.19 -33.64
C TYR A 223 9.85 -6.29 -33.23
N LEU A 224 10.74 -6.82 -32.39
CA LEU A 224 12.13 -6.37 -32.37
C LEU A 224 12.88 -7.21 -33.39
N VAL A 225 13.43 -6.55 -34.41
CA VAL A 225 14.21 -7.19 -35.47
C VAL A 225 15.55 -7.64 -34.91
N SER A 226 15.61 -8.86 -34.37
CA SER A 226 16.78 -9.75 -34.44
C SER A 226 16.35 -11.15 -34.02
N HIS A 227 16.70 -12.13 -34.85
CA HIS A 227 16.26 -13.52 -34.78
C HIS A 227 16.71 -14.21 -33.50
N GLU A 228 15.78 -14.51 -32.60
CA GLU A 228 15.75 -15.71 -31.75
C GLU A 228 14.38 -15.73 -31.03
N SER A 229 13.54 -16.73 -31.29
CA SER A 229 12.25 -16.87 -30.63
C SER A 229 12.48 -17.35 -29.19
N LEU A 230 12.50 -16.42 -28.24
CA LEU A 230 12.49 -16.74 -26.81
C LEU A 230 11.04 -17.01 -26.38
N THR A 231 10.72 -18.27 -26.15
CA THR A 231 9.50 -18.69 -25.46
C THR A 231 9.70 -18.43 -23.97
N TYR A 232 9.05 -17.42 -23.40
CA TYR A 232 9.06 -17.18 -21.95
C TYR A 232 7.99 -18.04 -21.29
N THR A 233 8.40 -19.13 -20.64
CA THR A 233 7.57 -19.88 -19.71
C THR A 233 7.58 -19.11 -18.38
N TYR A 234 6.47 -18.47 -18.01
CA TYR A 234 6.35 -17.72 -16.76
C TYR A 234 6.23 -18.69 -15.58
N THR A 235 7.37 -19.03 -14.99
CA THR A 235 7.47 -19.82 -13.76
C THR A 235 7.28 -18.91 -12.55
N ASN A 236 6.27 -19.22 -11.72
CA ASN A 236 6.08 -18.93 -10.30
C ASN A 236 6.60 -17.58 -9.77
N LEU A 237 5.70 -16.72 -9.27
CA LEU A 237 6.10 -15.66 -8.34
C LEU A 237 6.86 -16.31 -7.18
N ASP A 238 8.12 -15.93 -6.97
CA ASP A 238 8.94 -16.51 -5.92
C ASP A 238 8.40 -16.07 -4.56
N LYS A 239 7.74 -17.00 -3.87
CA LYS A 239 7.27 -16.86 -2.50
C LYS A 239 8.41 -17.10 -1.53
N GLU A 240 8.67 -16.15 -0.65
CA GLU A 240 9.64 -16.26 0.43
C GLU A 240 8.95 -16.05 1.78
N THR A 241 9.28 -16.88 2.77
CA THR A 241 8.90 -16.61 4.17
C THR A 241 9.92 -15.67 4.78
N ILE A 242 9.48 -14.46 5.15
CA ILE A 242 10.36 -13.45 5.75
C ILE A 242 10.28 -13.44 7.28
N VAL A 243 9.13 -13.81 7.86
CA VAL A 243 8.98 -14.04 9.31
C VAL A 243 8.09 -15.25 9.52
N SER A 244 8.56 -16.22 10.31
CA SER A 244 7.79 -17.41 10.67
C SER A 244 6.65 -17.08 11.64
N SER A 245 5.62 -17.92 11.65
CA SER A 245 4.39 -17.70 12.42
C SER A 245 4.55 -17.53 13.93
N ASP A 246 5.61 -18.09 14.52
CA ASP A 246 5.96 -17.89 15.93
C ASP A 246 6.48 -16.48 16.23
N GLY A 247 6.99 -15.76 15.23
CA GLY A 247 7.51 -14.40 15.33
C GLY A 247 6.49 -13.29 15.03
N VAL A 248 5.36 -13.61 14.42
CA VAL A 248 4.36 -12.63 13.93
C VAL A 248 2.97 -12.87 14.52
N LEU A 249 2.27 -11.79 14.84
CA LEU A 249 0.88 -11.85 15.30
C LEU A 249 -0.04 -12.34 14.19
N ILE A 250 -1.10 -13.08 14.53
CA ILE A 250 -2.12 -13.49 13.56
C ILE A 250 -2.91 -12.25 13.12
N SER A 251 -3.19 -12.13 11.82
CA SER A 251 -3.85 -10.97 11.21
C SER A 251 -3.12 -9.66 11.50
N THR A 252 -1.79 -9.72 11.49
CA THR A 252 -0.96 -8.54 11.75
C THR A 252 -1.21 -7.45 10.71
N PRO A 253 -1.30 -6.16 11.08
CA PRO A 253 -1.21 -5.08 10.10
C PRO A 253 0.18 -5.10 9.47
N ILE A 254 0.26 -4.79 8.17
CA ILE A 254 1.52 -4.77 7.42
C ILE A 254 1.62 -3.42 6.73
N ALA A 255 2.81 -2.80 6.78
CA ALA A 255 3.15 -1.64 5.96
C ALA A 255 4.55 -1.83 5.38
N ALA A 256 4.85 -1.20 4.26
CA ALA A 256 6.17 -1.23 3.64
C ALA A 256 6.61 0.17 3.22
N ALA A 257 7.92 0.43 3.29
CA ALA A 257 8.52 1.67 2.82
C ALA A 257 9.89 1.42 2.19
N SER A 258 10.29 2.30 1.28
CA SER A 258 11.61 2.25 0.67
C SER A 258 12.71 2.45 1.71
N SER A 259 13.82 1.75 1.52
CA SER A 259 15.05 1.98 2.27
C SER A 259 16.15 2.52 1.36
N ASN A 260 17.33 2.75 1.93
CA ASN A 260 18.56 3.04 1.19
C ASN A 260 19.10 1.83 0.40
N GLU A 261 18.57 0.62 0.66
CA GLU A 261 18.91 -0.62 -0.02
C GLU A 261 17.72 -1.08 -0.86
N THR A 262 17.76 -0.85 -2.18
CA THR A 262 16.64 -1.11 -3.09
C THR A 262 16.02 -2.51 -2.96
N GLU A 263 16.82 -3.53 -2.61
CA GLU A 263 16.38 -4.92 -2.46
C GLU A 263 15.97 -5.29 -1.02
N HIS A 264 16.02 -4.35 -0.09
CA HIS A 264 15.74 -4.56 1.33
C HIS A 264 14.87 -3.43 1.87
N PRO A 265 13.60 -3.32 1.43
CA PRO A 265 12.67 -2.33 1.97
C PRO A 265 12.44 -2.58 3.46
N HIS A 266 11.96 -1.56 4.16
CA HIS A 266 11.43 -1.73 5.51
C HIS A 266 10.05 -2.39 5.42
N VAL A 267 9.83 -3.45 6.20
CA VAL A 267 8.54 -4.13 6.31
C VAL A 267 8.11 -4.14 7.77
N PHE A 268 7.00 -3.46 8.06
CA PHE A 268 6.50 -3.28 9.42
C PHE A 268 5.40 -4.27 9.73
N TYR A 269 5.47 -4.87 10.92
CA TYR A 269 4.47 -5.82 11.41
C TYR A 269 4.43 -5.83 12.93
N ILE A 270 3.43 -6.48 13.51
CA ILE A 270 3.34 -6.71 14.97
C ILE A 270 3.86 -8.10 15.32
N SER A 271 4.83 -8.17 16.24
CA SER A 271 5.35 -9.43 16.75
C SER A 271 4.33 -10.17 17.61
N ARG A 272 4.39 -11.50 17.61
CA ARG A 272 3.62 -12.32 18.54
C ARG A 272 4.07 -12.03 19.99
N PRO A 273 3.15 -11.82 20.95
CA PRO A 273 3.52 -11.70 22.35
C PRO A 273 4.07 -13.04 22.87
N THR A 274 5.02 -12.96 23.80
CA THR A 274 5.56 -14.11 24.54
C THR A 274 5.39 -13.88 26.04
N ASP A 275 5.69 -14.89 26.86
CA ASP A 275 5.67 -14.74 28.33
C ASP A 275 6.59 -13.62 28.84
N SER A 276 7.62 -13.27 28.07
CA SER A 276 8.64 -12.28 28.41
C SER A 276 8.50 -10.96 27.64
N ASN A 277 7.58 -10.86 26.67
CA ASN A 277 7.45 -9.67 25.85
C ASN A 277 6.02 -9.43 25.34
N THR A 278 5.56 -8.18 25.40
CA THR A 278 4.30 -7.77 24.80
C THR A 278 4.42 -7.70 23.28
N ALA A 279 3.28 -7.80 22.59
CA ALA A 279 3.19 -7.48 21.16
C ALA A 279 3.79 -6.09 20.92
N ALA A 280 4.61 -5.97 19.88
CA ALA A 280 5.34 -4.76 19.56
C ALA A 280 5.49 -4.62 18.06
N ILE A 281 5.60 -3.39 17.59
CA ILE A 281 5.92 -3.10 16.21
C ILE A 281 7.37 -3.54 15.94
N GLN A 282 7.56 -4.24 14.83
CA GLN A 282 8.84 -4.70 14.31
C GLN A 282 9.09 -4.06 12.95
N ASP A 283 10.35 -3.78 12.67
CA ASP A 283 10.89 -3.42 11.36
C ASP A 283 11.73 -4.59 10.84
N TYR A 284 11.23 -5.30 9.84
CA TYR A 284 11.99 -6.32 9.11
C TYR A 284 12.71 -5.68 7.94
N GLN A 285 14.03 -5.83 7.92
CA GLN A 285 14.90 -5.37 6.86
C GLN A 285 16.09 -6.33 6.70
N GLY A 286 16.39 -6.75 5.46
CA GLY A 286 17.58 -7.54 5.16
C GLY A 286 17.73 -8.83 5.97
N GLY A 287 16.63 -9.51 6.32
CA GLY A 287 16.64 -10.75 7.10
C GLY A 287 16.66 -10.56 8.62
N THR A 288 16.60 -9.32 9.12
CA THR A 288 16.61 -9.02 10.56
C THR A 288 15.38 -8.22 10.96
N SER A 289 14.77 -8.58 12.08
CA SER A 289 13.69 -7.79 12.71
C SER A 289 14.22 -6.97 13.88
N THR A 290 13.93 -5.68 13.88
CA THR A 290 14.26 -4.75 14.96
C THR A 290 12.97 -4.23 15.61
N ARG A 291 12.91 -4.27 16.94
CA ARG A 291 11.77 -3.73 17.70
C ARG A 291 11.77 -2.20 17.65
N ILE A 292 10.61 -1.62 17.35
CA ILE A 292 10.37 -0.17 17.42
C ILE A 292 9.85 0.21 18.81
N GLY A 293 10.33 1.34 19.35
CA GLY A 293 10.12 1.79 20.73
C GLY A 293 8.72 2.32 21.08
N GLY A 294 7.76 2.25 20.14
CA GLY A 294 6.38 2.71 20.32
C GLY A 294 5.44 1.66 20.91
N SER A 295 4.32 2.13 21.48
CA SER A 295 3.22 1.22 21.89
C SER A 295 2.30 0.95 20.71
N TYR A 296 1.59 -0.17 20.75
CA TYR A 296 0.63 -0.53 19.71
C TYR A 296 -0.77 -0.66 20.32
N ALA A 297 -1.72 0.14 19.84
CA ALA A 297 -3.12 -0.06 20.14
C ALA A 297 -3.65 -1.28 19.36
N PRO A 298 -4.17 -2.31 20.04
CA PRO A 298 -4.78 -3.46 19.37
C PRO A 298 -5.86 -3.04 18.38
N GLY A 299 -5.83 -3.60 17.17
CA GLY A 299 -6.75 -3.25 16.07
C GLY A 299 -6.31 -2.01 15.27
N SER A 300 -5.26 -1.31 15.68
CA SER A 300 -4.67 -0.25 14.86
C SER A 300 -4.03 -0.83 13.60
N ARG A 301 -4.06 -0.04 12.53
CA ARG A 301 -3.33 -0.30 11.29
C ARG A 301 -1.97 0.40 11.32
N LEU A 302 -1.12 0.07 10.36
CA LEU A 302 0.19 0.69 10.15
C LEU A 302 0.18 1.42 8.81
N GLY A 303 0.92 2.52 8.73
CA GLY A 303 1.20 3.23 7.50
C GLY A 303 2.67 3.58 7.44
N ALA A 304 3.31 3.56 6.28
CA ALA A 304 4.71 3.93 6.18
C ALA A 304 5.00 4.66 4.87
N ALA A 305 5.95 5.60 4.92
CA ALA A 305 6.42 6.31 3.74
C ALA A 305 7.86 6.82 3.95
N THR A 306 8.60 6.99 2.86
CA THR A 306 9.97 7.51 2.87
C THR A 306 9.98 8.94 2.36
N LEU A 307 10.47 9.88 3.17
CA LEU A 307 10.69 11.27 2.76
C LEU A 307 12.15 11.45 2.34
N GLY A 308 12.37 12.06 1.17
CA GLY A 308 13.71 12.11 0.58
C GLY A 308 14.19 10.72 0.14
N CYS A 309 15.45 10.38 0.42
CA CYS A 309 16.06 9.12 0.01
C CYS A 309 16.30 8.11 1.15
N ASP A 310 16.25 8.54 2.41
CA ASP A 310 16.73 7.74 3.54
C ASP A 310 15.91 7.88 4.82
N THR A 311 14.97 8.82 4.89
CA THR A 311 14.20 9.06 6.11
C THR A 311 12.87 8.36 6.05
N VAL A 312 12.68 7.34 6.87
CA VAL A 312 11.47 6.51 6.90
C VAL A 312 10.58 6.94 8.05
N TYR A 313 9.30 7.13 7.76
CA TYR A 313 8.27 7.45 8.73
C TYR A 313 7.31 6.28 8.84
N LEU A 314 7.09 5.82 10.07
CA LEU A 314 6.07 4.86 10.42
C LEU A 314 4.95 5.58 11.18
N PHE A 315 3.71 5.33 10.78
CA PHE A 315 2.50 5.84 11.41
C PHE A 315 1.76 4.69 12.10
N HIS A 316 1.38 4.92 13.36
CA HIS A 316 0.66 3.95 14.18
C HIS A 316 -0.20 4.67 15.23
N LYS A 317 -0.99 3.90 15.99
CA LYS A 317 -1.74 4.41 17.14
C LYS A 317 -1.24 3.78 18.42
N ASP A 318 -1.07 4.62 19.43
CA ASP A 318 -0.59 4.21 20.75
C ASP A 318 -1.73 3.70 21.63
N THR A 319 -1.45 2.72 22.49
CA THR A 319 -2.44 2.14 23.40
C THR A 319 -3.05 3.19 24.34
N SER A 320 -2.28 4.22 24.71
CA SER A 320 -2.73 5.31 25.60
C SER A 320 -3.62 6.34 24.90
N SER A 321 -3.61 6.40 23.56
CA SER A 321 -4.39 7.35 22.78
C SER A 321 -4.80 6.74 21.43
N PRO A 322 -5.70 5.73 21.44
CA PRO A 322 -6.01 4.91 20.26
C PRO A 322 -6.79 5.65 19.15
N LEU A 323 -7.18 6.92 19.39
CA LEU A 323 -7.79 7.80 18.40
C LEU A 323 -6.81 8.87 17.86
N ALA A 324 -5.62 8.95 18.44
CA ALA A 324 -4.52 9.76 17.92
C ALA A 324 -3.65 8.91 16.99
N ILE A 325 -3.04 9.56 15.99
CA ILE A 325 -2.02 8.94 15.16
C ILE A 325 -0.68 9.51 15.58
N SER A 326 0.26 8.63 15.91
CA SER A 326 1.65 8.92 16.24
C SER A 326 2.56 8.53 15.09
N SER A 327 3.78 9.06 15.11
CA SER A 327 4.82 8.65 14.18
C SER A 327 6.12 8.29 14.87
N GLU A 328 6.83 7.33 14.29
CA GLU A 328 8.21 6.97 14.57
C GLU A 328 9.03 7.27 13.31
N VAL A 329 10.28 7.68 13.50
CA VAL A 329 11.18 8.06 12.40
C VAL A 329 12.50 7.28 12.47
N PHE A 330 12.99 6.88 11.30
CA PHE A 330 14.32 6.32 11.10
C PHE A 330 15.11 7.21 10.13
N ASP A 331 16.26 7.70 10.60
CA ASP A 331 17.14 8.65 9.90
C ASP A 331 18.53 8.04 9.61
N GLY A 332 18.60 6.72 9.41
CA GLY A 332 19.85 5.97 9.20
C GLY A 332 20.56 5.51 10.48
N GLY A 333 19.98 5.79 11.66
CA GLY A 333 20.50 5.36 12.96
C GLY A 333 19.62 4.32 13.65
N SER A 334 18.73 4.80 14.51
CA SER A 334 17.77 3.98 15.26
C SER A 334 16.40 4.64 15.22
N TRP A 335 15.35 3.83 15.34
CA TRP A 335 13.98 4.32 15.47
C TRP A 335 13.83 5.26 16.68
N LYS A 336 13.15 6.38 16.47
CA LYS A 336 12.86 7.40 17.49
C LYS A 336 11.43 7.89 17.35
N SER A 337 10.82 8.23 18.48
CA SER A 337 9.50 8.85 18.46
C SER A 337 9.57 10.24 17.82
N ASN A 338 8.64 10.50 16.89
CA ASN A 338 8.52 11.74 16.14
C ASN A 338 7.25 12.53 16.52
N GLY A 339 6.48 12.03 17.48
CA GLY A 339 5.34 12.73 18.08
C GLY A 339 4.00 12.50 17.37
N THR A 340 3.01 13.26 17.79
CA THR A 340 1.61 13.11 17.36
C THR A 340 1.34 13.82 16.03
N VAL A 341 0.83 13.07 15.07
CA VAL A 341 0.42 13.51 13.73
C VAL A 341 -1.05 13.97 13.71
N VAL A 342 -1.92 13.20 14.36
CA VAL A 342 -3.35 13.51 14.53
C VAL A 342 -3.72 13.39 16.00
N ARG A 343 -4.38 14.42 16.55
CA ARG A 343 -4.79 14.47 17.96
C ARG A 343 -6.11 13.73 18.20
N SER A 344 -6.28 13.20 19.41
CA SER A 344 -7.48 12.47 19.84
C SER A 344 -8.67 13.37 20.22
N SER A 345 -8.48 14.70 20.33
CA SER A 345 -9.51 15.68 20.66
C SER A 345 -9.30 17.00 19.94
#